data_AF-A0A7J9WQ55-F1
#
_entry.id   AF-A0A7J9WQ55-F1
#
_cell.length_a   1.000
_cell.length_b   1.000
_cell.length_c   1.000
_cell.angle_alpha   90.00
_cell.angle_beta   90.00
_cell.angle_gamma   90.00
#
_symmetry.space_group_name_H-M   'P 1'
#
loop_
_entity.id
_entity.type
_entity.pdbx_description
1 polymer ?
#
loop_
_entity_poly.entity_id
_entity_poly.type
_entity_poly.pdbx_seq_one_letter_code
_entity_poly.pdbx_strand_id
1 'polypeptide(L)'
;MWVTLLGGAGLEVFDPFTGERLAEIDLGDHGAVEVIFSEDGSTVLASQMESASVFEIDAETFTVRRQLPTGGSWSKVIALSPDGAT
;
A
#
# COMPACT_ATOMS: atom_id res chain seq x y z
N MET A 1 -8.74 -8.32 4.18
CA MET A 1 -8.16 -7.39 5.18
C MET A 1 -6.72 -7.14 4.81
N TRP A 2 -6.30 -5.88 4.76
CA TRP A 2 -4.92 -5.50 4.43
C TRP A 2 -4.25 -4.98 5.70
N VAL A 3 -3.04 -5.44 5.97
CA VAL A 3 -2.29 -5.11 7.19
C VAL A 3 -0.96 -4.51 6.76
N THR A 4 -0.67 -3.32 7.28
CA THR A 4 0.64 -2.68 7.11
C THR A 4 1.62 -3.21 8.13
N LEU A 5 2.80 -3.60 7.64
CA LEU A 5 3.92 -4.02 8.46
C LEU A 5 4.99 -2.93 8.39
N LEU A 6 5.26 -2.26 9.51
CA LEU A 6 6.32 -1.25 9.60
C LEU A 6 7.72 -1.85 9.32
N GLY A 7 7.89 -3.16 9.47
CA GLY A 7 9.09 -3.87 9.03
C GLY A 7 8.76 -5.20 8.36
N GLY A 8 9.68 -5.72 7.57
CA GLY A 8 9.47 -6.90 6.72
C GLY A 8 9.00 -6.51 5.33
N ALA A 9 8.25 -7.39 4.66
CA ALA A 9 7.83 -7.20 3.26
C ALA A 9 7.02 -5.90 3.03
N GLY A 10 6.26 -5.46 4.02
CA GLY A 10 5.54 -4.18 3.98
C GLY A 10 4.04 -4.35 4.09
N LEU A 11 3.42 -5.30 3.37
CA LEU A 11 1.99 -5.60 3.50
C LEU A 11 1.71 -7.10 3.56
N GLU A 12 0.71 -7.46 4.33
CA GLU A 12 0.07 -8.78 4.26
C GLU A 12 -1.43 -8.63 4.00
N VAL A 13 -1.97 -9.56 3.21
CA VAL A 13 -3.39 -9.62 2.85
C VAL A 13 -4.00 -10.90 3.39
N PHE A 14 -5.12 -10.77 4.07
CA PHE A 14 -5.85 -11.87 4.70
C PHE A 14 -7.30 -11.92 4.24
N ASP A 15 -7.86 -13.12 4.15
CA ASP A 15 -9.30 -13.30 4.11
C ASP A 15 -9.89 -12.82 5.45
N PRO A 16 -10.84 -11.88 5.45
CA PRO A 16 -11.35 -11.31 6.69
C PRO A 16 -12.28 -12.25 7.48
N PHE A 17 -12.77 -13.33 6.88
CA PHE A 17 -13.68 -14.28 7.52
C PHE A 17 -12.94 -15.50 8.05
N THR A 18 -11.97 -16.03 7.31
CA THR A 18 -11.21 -17.22 7.70
C THR A 18 -9.91 -16.87 8.43
N GLY A 19 -9.38 -15.67 8.21
CA GLY A 19 -8.05 -15.26 8.71
C GLY A 19 -6.90 -15.91 7.94
N GLU A 20 -7.16 -16.61 6.84
CA GLU A 20 -6.12 -17.17 5.99
C GLU A 20 -5.35 -16.06 5.28
N ARG A 21 -4.02 -16.16 5.25
CA ARG A 21 -3.18 -15.22 4.49
C ARG A 21 -3.30 -15.53 3.00
N LEU A 22 -3.80 -14.56 2.25
CA LEU A 22 -3.97 -14.61 0.81
C LEU A 22 -2.69 -14.20 0.08
N ALA A 23 -1.97 -13.21 0.60
CA ALA A 23 -0.74 -12.71 0.00
C ALA A 23 0.19 -12.00 0.99
N GLU A 24 1.45 -11.89 0.58
CA GLU A 24 2.47 -11.01 1.13
C GLU A 24 2.96 -10.14 -0.03
N ILE A 25 3.06 -8.83 0.17
CA ILE A 25 3.47 -7.88 -0.87
C ILE A 25 4.74 -7.18 -0.41
N ASP A 26 5.82 -7.48 -1.12
CA ASP A 26 7.15 -6.96 -0.86
C ASP A 26 7.32 -5.57 -1.49
N LEU A 27 7.59 -4.57 -0.66
CA LEU A 27 7.84 -3.18 -1.01
C LEU A 27 9.35 -2.84 -1.01
N GLY A 28 10.22 -3.85 -0.86
CA GLY A 28 11.66 -3.73 -0.82
C GLY A 28 12.21 -3.57 0.59
N ASP A 29 13.18 -2.67 0.77
CA ASP A 29 14.03 -2.64 1.98
C ASP A 29 13.34 -2.11 3.25
N HIS A 30 12.12 -1.56 3.15
CA HIS A 30 11.38 -0.96 4.26
C HIS A 30 9.90 -1.35 4.27
N GLY A 31 9.24 -1.18 5.42
CA GLY A 31 7.83 -1.53 5.58
C GLY A 31 6.85 -0.49 5.03
N ALA A 32 5.55 -0.71 5.28
CA ALA A 32 4.51 0.29 5.04
C ALA A 32 3.89 0.78 6.34
N VAL A 33 3.30 1.97 6.31
CA VAL A 33 2.63 2.56 7.48
C VAL A 33 1.19 2.94 7.28
N GLU A 34 0.74 3.09 6.04
CA GLU A 34 -0.64 3.39 5.70
C GLU A 34 -1.01 2.73 4.37
N VAL A 35 -2.29 2.37 4.23
CA VAL A 35 -2.88 1.96 2.95
C VAL A 35 -4.21 2.65 2.74
N ILE A 36 -4.48 3.04 1.49
CA ILE A 36 -5.80 3.50 1.06
C ILE A 36 -6.15 2.87 -0.29
N PHE A 37 -7.45 2.74 -0.57
CA PHE A 37 -7.96 2.18 -1.81
C PHE A 37 -8.52 3.27 -2.70
N SER A 38 -8.36 3.14 -4.01
CA SER A 38 -9.16 3.88 -4.99
C SER A 38 -10.65 3.63 -4.78
N GLU A 39 -11.49 4.55 -5.26
CA GLU A 39 -12.95 4.46 -5.09
C GLU A 39 -13.54 3.17 -5.69
N ASP A 40 -13.01 2.73 -6.83
CA ASP A 40 -13.40 1.47 -7.49
C ASP A 40 -12.76 0.22 -6.83
N GLY A 41 -11.87 0.40 -5.86
CA GLY A 41 -11.16 -0.66 -5.15
C GLY A 41 -10.10 -1.40 -5.97
N SER A 42 -9.84 -1.00 -7.22
CA SER A 42 -8.91 -1.70 -8.11
C SER A 42 -7.44 -1.43 -7.80
N THR A 43 -7.17 -0.33 -7.09
CA THR A 43 -5.83 0.17 -6.80
C THR A 43 -5.65 0.42 -5.31
N VAL A 44 -4.54 -0.03 -4.76
CA VAL A 44 -4.10 0.26 -3.39
C VAL A 44 -2.89 1.17 -3.42
N LEU A 45 -2.91 2.23 -2.62
CA LEU A 45 -1.75 3.08 -2.37
C LEU A 45 -1.21 2.78 -0.98
N ALA A 46 0.07 2.44 -0.89
CA ALA A 46 0.76 2.15 0.37
C ALA A 46 1.91 3.12 0.61
N SER A 47 1.97 3.80 1.76
CA SER A 47 3.06 4.71 2.09
C SER A 47 4.21 3.97 2.78
N GLN A 48 5.43 4.28 2.35
CA GLN A 48 6.67 3.85 2.98
C GLN A 48 7.43 5.10 3.42
N MET A 49 7.38 5.38 4.71
CA MET A 49 7.86 6.64 5.28
C MET A 49 9.39 6.75 5.23
N GLU A 50 10.11 5.66 5.42
CA GLU A 50 11.58 5.64 5.43
C GLU A 50 12.20 6.00 4.07
N SER A 51 11.51 5.69 2.97
CA SER A 51 11.96 5.98 1.60
C SER A 51 11.24 7.16 0.95
N ALA A 52 10.38 7.86 1.69
CA ALA A 52 9.55 8.96 1.18
C ALA A 52 8.85 8.59 -0.14
N SER A 53 8.22 7.41 -0.15
CA SER A 53 7.59 6.85 -1.35
C SER A 53 6.17 6.37 -1.08
N VAL A 54 5.37 6.36 -2.14
CA VAL A 54 4.06 5.68 -2.17
C VAL A 54 4.12 4.59 -3.24
N PHE A 55 3.69 3.39 -2.89
CA PHE A 55 3.57 2.27 -3.82
C PHE A 55 2.14 2.17 -4.33
N GLU A 56 1.99 2.04 -5.64
CA GLU A 56 0.73 1.69 -6.27
C GLU A 56 0.70 0.20 -6.55
N ILE A 57 -0.37 -0.44 -6.11
CA ILE A 57 -0.51 -1.90 -6.09
C ILE A 57 -1.86 -2.25 -6.73
N ASP A 58 -1.84 -3.28 -7.57
CA ASP A 58 -3.04 -3.90 -8.12
C ASP A 58 -3.76 -4.71 -7.03
N ALA A 59 -5.01 -4.36 -6.72
CA ALA A 59 -5.74 -4.95 -5.61
C ALA A 59 -6.20 -6.40 -5.85
N GLU A 60 -6.29 -6.84 -7.11
CA GLU A 60 -6.74 -8.18 -7.48
C GLU A 60 -5.57 -9.16 -7.54
N THR A 61 -4.45 -8.73 -8.10
CA THR A 61 -3.27 -9.57 -8.34
C THR A 61 -2.20 -9.44 -7.27
N PHE A 62 -2.34 -8.46 -6.37
CA PHE A 62 -1.36 -8.14 -5.31
C PHE A 62 0.02 -7.77 -5.86
N THR A 63 0.08 -7.19 -7.04
CA THR A 63 1.33 -6.82 -7.70
C THR A 63 1.63 -5.34 -7.56
N VAL A 64 2.87 -5.00 -7.22
CA VAL A 64 3.35 -3.61 -7.23
C VAL A 64 3.46 -3.14 -8.68
N ARG A 65 2.70 -2.11 -9.05
CA ARG A 65 2.71 -1.51 -10.39
C ARG A 65 3.79 -0.44 -10.54
N ARG A 66 3.94 0.41 -9.51
CA ARG A 66 4.92 1.51 -9.51
C ARG A 66 5.21 2.03 -8.11
N GLN A 67 6.39 2.64 -7.96
CA GLN A 67 6.80 3.42 -6.80
C GLN A 67 6.85 4.90 -7.19
N LEU A 68 6.19 5.74 -6.40
CA LEU A 68 6.07 7.17 -6.61
C LEU A 68 6.89 7.90 -5.53
N PRO A 69 7.92 8.69 -5.90
CA PRO A 69 8.61 9.53 -4.94
C PRO A 69 7.69 10.66 -4.49
N THR A 70 7.54 10.87 -3.18
CA THR A 70 6.71 11.96 -2.65
C THR A 70 7.47 13.29 -2.61
N GLY A 71 8.80 13.26 -2.67
CA GLY A 71 9.67 14.42 -2.50
C GLY A 71 9.71 14.97 -1.06
N GLY A 72 9.05 14.30 -0.12
CA GLY A 72 9.00 14.68 1.29
C GLY A 72 10.10 14.04 2.12
N SER A 73 9.93 14.19 3.44
CA SER A 73 10.69 13.43 4.44
C SER A 73 9.66 12.76 5.35
N TRP A 74 9.73 11.43 5.48
CA TRP A 74 8.84 10.67 6.36
C TRP A 74 7.35 10.79 6.00
N SER A 75 7.04 10.73 4.71
CA SER A 75 5.66 10.76 4.20
C SER A 75 4.85 9.57 4.70
N LYS A 76 3.71 9.84 5.35
CA LYS A 76 2.87 8.83 5.98
C LYS A 76 1.44 8.81 5.45
N VAL A 77 0.73 9.93 5.61
CA VAL A 77 -0.71 10.01 5.32
C VAL A 77 -0.95 10.18 3.83
N ILE A 78 -1.89 9.41 3.31
CA ILE A 78 -2.34 9.51 1.91
C ILE A 78 -3.81 9.95 1.91
N ALA A 79 -4.16 10.88 1.02
CA ALA A 79 -5.55 11.24 0.75
C ALA A 79 -5.77 11.24 -0.76
N LEU A 80 -6.94 10.79 -1.21
CA LEU A 80 -7.33 10.83 -2.62
C LEU A 80 -8.03 12.14 -2.95
N SER A 81 -7.92 12.57 -4.21
CA SER A 81 -8.78 13.61 -4.73
C SER A 81 -10.26 13.17 -4.67
N PRO A 82 -11.21 14.09 -4.47
CA PRO A 82 -12.63 13.75 -4.43
C PRO A 82 -13.17 13.15 -5.72
N ASP A 83 -12.52 13.40 -6.86
CA ASP A 83 -12.92 12.93 -8.18
C ASP A 83 -12.17 11.66 -8.64
N GLY A 84 -11.25 11.14 -7.83
CA GLY A 84 -10.49 9.92 -8.10
C GLY A 84 -9.58 9.97 -9.33
N ALA A 85 -9.45 11.13 -9.97
CA ALA A 85 -8.77 11.28 -11.25
C ALA A 85 -7.32 11.80 -11.13
N THR A 86 -6.90 12.24 -9.94
CA THR A 86 -5.56 12.81 -9.69
C THR A 86 -5.03 12.51 -8.29
#